data_AF-A0A7K2BUZ1-F1
#
_entry.id   AF-A0A7K2BUZ1-F1
#
_cell.length_a   1.000
_cell.length_b   1.000
_cell.length_c   1.000
_cell.angle_alpha   90.00
_cell.angle_beta   90.00
_cell.angle_gamma   90.00
#
_symmetry.space_group_name_H-M   'P 1'
#
loop_
_entity.id
_entity.type
_entity.pdbx_description
1 polymer ?
#
loop_
_entity_poly.entity_id
_entity_poly.type
_entity_poly.pdbx_seq_one_letter_code
_entity_poly.pdbx_strand_id
1 'polypeptide(L)'
;MNPGRCRRGELSSCRDQASRLVRLADAAERSFARHETFHPRYGWFRKAYAVAAEDPYAFGRKDAPVVIGVGKNMVRAIRFWGLAAKLITEDPHSPNRRAPQFVPTRRGHALFGEQGWDPYMEDPGTLWLLHWLLLAPPSRLPVWWLAFNELSAVEFSDTDLAAAVAAQLEAVADWTPPHESSVRKDIGALLRTYAPAERSRRGSIDDHLDCPLRELNLLGRSPATGLHRFTLGPKPTLPSAIVAYAVLDYIDRTGSGRTVTLGRLAHEPGSPGRAFKLNETELLATLGPAVDRYDEVALAAPAGAWQFAYSEDPGRIATAMLDDYYGSSSSGVCAGCVGDAAVDDDLLEDLGAGRNSRDSLRSLDGLAGAA
;
A
#
# COMPACT_ATOMS: atom_id res chain seq x y z
N MET A 1 -12.00 32.59 5.46
CA MET A 1 -11.34 31.28 5.62
C MET A 1 -12.39 30.22 5.36
N ASN A 2 -12.29 29.54 4.24
CA ASN A 2 -13.28 28.56 3.76
C ASN A 2 -12.47 27.29 3.45
N PRO A 3 -12.64 26.18 4.18
CA PRO A 3 -11.82 24.99 4.00
C PRO A 3 -12.07 24.38 2.61
N GLY A 4 -10.98 23.87 2.02
CA GLY A 4 -10.86 23.48 0.62
C GLY A 4 -12.03 22.66 0.07
N ARG A 5 -12.71 23.22 -0.93
CA ARG A 5 -13.77 22.55 -1.68
C ARG A 5 -13.12 21.58 -2.65
N CYS A 6 -13.20 20.28 -2.34
CA CYS A 6 -12.78 19.20 -3.25
C CYS A 6 -13.57 19.31 -4.57
N ARG A 7 -12.92 19.70 -5.67
CA ARG A 7 -13.57 19.92 -6.97
C ARG A 7 -13.87 18.56 -7.62
N ARG A 8 -15.17 18.28 -7.84
CA ARG A 8 -15.73 17.04 -8.42
C ARG A 8 -15.38 16.77 -9.90
N GLY A 9 -14.30 17.33 -10.43
CA GLY A 9 -14.07 17.43 -11.88
C GLY A 9 -13.41 16.23 -12.57
N GLU A 10 -12.62 15.41 -11.86
CA GLU A 10 -11.73 14.42 -12.51
C GLU A 10 -11.97 12.96 -12.10
N LEU A 11 -12.98 12.69 -11.27
CA LEU A 11 -13.24 11.37 -10.66
C LEU A 11 -14.15 10.44 -11.49
N SER A 12 -14.46 10.78 -12.75
CA SER A 12 -15.48 10.06 -13.53
C SER A 12 -15.04 8.68 -14.05
N SER A 13 -13.77 8.29 -13.88
CA SER A 13 -13.26 7.01 -14.39
C SER A 13 -13.41 5.83 -13.42
N CYS A 14 -13.78 6.05 -12.15
CA CYS A 14 -13.75 4.99 -11.12
C CYS A 14 -15.11 4.39 -10.74
N ARG A 15 -16.24 4.90 -11.26
CA ARG A 15 -17.56 4.70 -10.62
C ARG A 15 -18.50 3.66 -11.25
N ASP A 16 -18.07 2.89 -12.25
CA ASP A 16 -19.01 2.04 -13.00
C ASP A 16 -18.53 0.59 -13.13
N GLN A 17 -18.52 -0.17 -12.03
CA GLN A 17 -18.32 -1.62 -12.05
C GLN A 17 -19.11 -2.33 -10.93
N ALA A 18 -20.39 -2.64 -11.20
CA ALA A 18 -21.12 -3.62 -10.42
C ALA A 18 -20.83 -5.05 -10.95
N SER A 19 -20.43 -5.96 -10.05
CA SER A 19 -20.52 -7.43 -10.22
C SER A 19 -19.75 -8.05 -11.42
N ARG A 20 -18.52 -7.60 -11.70
CA ARG A 20 -17.58 -8.35 -12.54
C ARG A 20 -16.51 -8.96 -11.63
N LEU A 21 -16.13 -10.23 -11.85
CA LEU A 21 -14.89 -10.78 -11.29
C LEU A 21 -13.78 -9.78 -11.57
N VAL A 22 -13.15 -9.25 -10.50
CA VAL A 22 -12.08 -8.27 -10.63
C VAL A 22 -10.96 -8.91 -11.43
N ARG A 23 -10.73 -8.44 -12.67
CA ARG A 23 -9.65 -8.98 -13.50
C ARG A 23 -8.33 -8.45 -12.96
N LEU A 24 -7.27 -9.25 -13.00
CA LEU A 24 -5.93 -8.80 -12.57
C LEU A 24 -5.51 -7.50 -13.25
N ALA A 25 -5.83 -7.33 -14.53
CA ALA A 25 -5.53 -6.11 -15.29
C ALA A 25 -6.27 -4.86 -14.80
N ASP A 26 -7.41 -5.01 -14.14
CA ASP A 26 -8.16 -3.92 -13.52
C ASP A 26 -7.66 -3.63 -12.09
N ALA A 27 -7.14 -4.65 -11.40
CA ALA A 27 -6.68 -4.56 -10.02
C ALA A 27 -5.21 -4.15 -9.84
N ALA A 28 -4.35 -4.50 -10.79
CA ALA A 28 -2.92 -4.34 -10.67
C ALA A 28 -2.29 -3.76 -11.94
N GLU A 29 -1.18 -3.07 -11.77
CA GLU A 29 -0.32 -2.65 -12.87
C GLU A 29 0.58 -3.82 -13.32
N ARG A 30 0.90 -3.86 -14.62
CA ARG A 30 1.86 -4.81 -15.17
C ARG A 30 3.30 -4.46 -14.75
N SER A 31 3.65 -4.80 -13.52
CA SER A 31 4.95 -4.50 -12.90
C SER A 31 5.59 -5.77 -12.32
N PHE A 32 6.81 -6.09 -12.76
CA PHE A 32 7.55 -7.27 -12.31
C PHE A 32 9.02 -6.95 -12.09
N ALA A 33 9.63 -7.54 -11.06
CA ALA A 33 11.04 -7.47 -10.69
C ALA A 33 11.62 -6.05 -10.57
N ARG A 34 10.80 -5.06 -10.22
CA ARG A 34 11.19 -3.65 -10.07
C ARG A 34 11.85 -3.33 -8.72
N HIS A 35 11.71 -4.22 -7.75
CA HIS A 35 12.29 -4.11 -6.40
C HIS A 35 13.76 -4.55 -6.31
N GLU A 36 14.44 -4.83 -7.43
CA GLU A 36 15.86 -5.28 -7.45
C GLU A 36 16.10 -6.50 -6.53
N THR A 37 15.11 -7.39 -6.42
CA THR A 37 15.07 -8.58 -5.52
C THR A 37 15.01 -8.29 -4.02
N PHE A 38 15.00 -7.03 -3.59
CA PHE A 38 14.83 -6.66 -2.19
C PHE A 38 13.37 -6.79 -1.75
N HIS A 39 13.17 -7.27 -0.53
CA HIS A 39 11.94 -7.09 0.23
C HIS A 39 12.03 -5.74 1.00
N PRO A 40 10.91 -5.15 1.46
CA PRO A 40 10.99 -3.89 2.18
C PRO A 40 11.70 -4.09 3.52
N ARG A 41 12.60 -3.17 3.86
CA ARG A 41 13.34 -3.18 5.13
C ARG A 41 12.75 -2.19 6.13
N TYR A 42 13.08 -2.34 7.41
CA TYR A 42 12.69 -1.38 8.43
C TYR A 42 13.12 0.05 8.01
N GLY A 43 12.19 1.01 8.16
CA GLY A 43 12.39 2.41 7.76
C GLY A 43 12.41 2.68 6.25
N TRP A 44 12.34 1.70 5.35
CA TRP A 44 12.35 1.97 3.90
C TRP A 44 11.10 2.71 3.42
N PHE A 45 9.93 2.40 3.96
CA PHE A 45 8.68 3.09 3.64
C PHE A 45 8.75 4.56 4.04
N ARG A 46 9.11 4.85 5.29
CA ARG A 46 9.35 6.21 5.78
C ARG A 46 10.43 6.94 4.97
N LYS A 47 11.56 6.27 4.70
CA LYS A 47 12.66 6.84 3.90
C LYS A 47 12.21 7.20 2.49
N ALA A 48 11.34 6.39 1.87
CA ALA A 48 10.81 6.70 0.55
C ALA A 48 10.01 8.01 0.55
N TYR A 49 9.15 8.19 1.56
CA TYR A 49 8.44 9.44 1.79
C TYR A 49 9.39 10.62 2.06
N ALA A 50 10.29 10.49 3.04
CA ALA A 50 11.17 11.57 3.47
C ALA A 50 12.05 12.10 2.32
N VAL A 51 12.61 11.19 1.52
CA VAL A 51 13.43 11.55 0.36
C VAL A 51 12.62 12.31 -0.70
N ALA A 52 11.38 11.90 -0.97
CA ALA A 52 10.52 12.59 -1.94
C ALA A 52 9.98 13.92 -1.41
N ALA A 53 9.77 14.04 -0.10
CA ALA A 53 9.34 15.28 0.54
C ALA A 53 10.45 16.33 0.55
N GLU A 54 11.71 15.92 0.73
CA GLU A 54 12.87 16.81 0.81
C GLU A 54 13.38 17.28 -0.57
N ASP A 55 13.55 16.35 -1.52
CA ASP A 55 14.03 16.67 -2.88
C ASP A 55 13.31 15.80 -3.92
N PRO A 56 12.35 16.36 -4.70
CA PRO A 56 11.62 15.62 -5.73
C PRO A 56 12.49 14.95 -6.79
N TYR A 57 13.75 15.41 -6.96
CA TYR A 57 14.70 14.86 -7.91
C TYR A 57 15.56 13.73 -7.33
N ALA A 58 15.58 13.55 -6.00
CA ALA A 58 16.57 12.74 -5.30
C ALA A 58 16.76 11.34 -5.89
N PHE A 59 15.68 10.63 -6.20
CA PHE A 59 15.75 9.28 -6.77
C PHE A 59 16.31 9.20 -8.20
N GLY A 60 16.33 10.31 -8.93
CA GLY A 60 16.84 10.42 -10.29
C GLY A 60 18.29 10.90 -10.39
N ARG A 61 18.87 11.41 -9.29
CA ARG A 61 20.21 11.98 -9.28
C ARG A 61 21.31 10.92 -9.42
N LYS A 62 22.46 11.32 -9.96
CA LYS A 62 23.64 10.44 -10.08
C LYS A 62 24.26 10.11 -8.71
N ASP A 63 24.19 11.05 -7.77
CA ASP A 63 24.68 10.97 -6.40
C ASP A 63 23.63 10.45 -5.40
N ALA A 64 22.46 10.00 -5.87
CA ALA A 64 21.39 9.46 -5.03
C ALA A 64 21.84 8.42 -3.99
N PRO A 65 22.78 7.48 -4.28
CA PRO A 65 23.28 6.54 -3.28
C PRO A 65 23.93 7.23 -2.06
N VAL A 66 24.62 8.35 -2.29
CA VAL A 66 25.29 9.13 -1.25
C VAL A 66 24.27 9.92 -0.46
N VAL A 67 23.38 10.65 -1.14
CA VAL A 67 22.35 11.50 -0.52
C VAL A 67 21.39 10.67 0.34
N ILE A 68 20.91 9.54 -0.18
CA ILE A 68 19.95 8.66 0.52
C ILE A 68 20.65 7.74 1.55
N GLY A 69 21.99 7.65 1.47
CA GLY A 69 22.81 6.83 2.36
C GLY A 69 22.61 5.33 2.18
N VAL A 70 22.45 4.85 0.94
CA VAL A 70 22.19 3.44 0.62
C VAL A 70 22.84 3.04 -0.72
N GLY A 71 22.97 1.74 -0.99
CA GLY A 71 23.49 1.25 -2.26
C GLY A 71 22.61 1.62 -3.47
N LYS A 72 23.20 1.72 -4.67
CA LYS A 72 22.49 2.08 -5.93
C LYS A 72 21.22 1.24 -6.20
N ASN A 73 21.27 -0.06 -5.96
CA ASN A 73 20.11 -0.94 -6.17
C ASN A 73 19.05 -0.74 -5.06
N MET A 74 19.47 -0.40 -3.85
CA MET A 74 18.56 -0.09 -2.74
C MET A 74 17.80 1.22 -3.00
N VAL A 75 18.43 2.23 -3.61
CA VAL A 75 17.72 3.46 -4.03
C VAL A 75 16.51 3.12 -4.90
N ARG A 76 16.70 2.25 -5.90
CA ARG A 76 15.63 1.82 -6.81
C ARG A 76 14.56 1.01 -6.08
N ALA A 77 14.97 0.14 -5.15
CA ALA A 77 14.04 -0.66 -4.34
C ALA A 77 13.22 0.20 -3.37
N ILE A 78 13.83 1.17 -2.68
CA ILE A 78 13.14 2.11 -1.78
C ILE A 78 12.09 2.90 -2.56
N ARG A 79 12.48 3.47 -3.72
CA ARG A 79 11.52 4.13 -4.60
C ARG A 79 10.36 3.22 -4.98
N PHE A 80 10.67 1.99 -5.40
CA PHE A 80 9.64 1.03 -5.80
C PHE A 80 8.67 0.73 -4.64
N TRP A 81 9.17 0.46 -3.44
CA TRP A 81 8.33 0.17 -2.28
C TRP A 81 7.51 1.37 -1.83
N GLY A 82 8.05 2.60 -1.93
CA GLY A 82 7.28 3.82 -1.71
C GLY A 82 6.12 4.00 -2.69
N LEU A 83 6.37 3.76 -3.99
CA LEU A 83 5.32 3.78 -5.02
C LEU A 83 4.29 2.67 -4.80
N ALA A 84 4.74 1.44 -4.50
CA ALA A 84 3.87 0.29 -4.31
C ALA A 84 2.95 0.45 -3.08
N ALA A 85 3.47 1.06 -2.00
CA ALA A 85 2.71 1.38 -0.80
C ALA A 85 1.93 2.70 -0.90
N LYS A 86 1.90 3.36 -2.08
CA LYS A 86 1.16 4.61 -2.32
C LYS A 86 1.57 5.77 -1.41
N LEU A 87 2.84 5.81 -1.01
CA LEU A 87 3.40 6.87 -0.15
C LEU A 87 3.97 8.03 -0.96
N ILE A 88 4.43 7.73 -2.16
CA ILE A 88 4.95 8.69 -3.14
C ILE A 88 4.32 8.39 -4.49
N THR A 89 4.32 9.38 -5.38
CA THR A 89 3.88 9.24 -6.77
C THR A 89 4.80 10.04 -7.70
N GLU A 90 4.70 9.80 -9.00
CA GLU A 90 5.34 10.66 -9.99
C GLU A 90 4.68 12.04 -9.96
N ASP A 91 5.47 13.10 -9.96
CA ASP A 91 4.94 14.46 -10.06
C ASP A 91 4.21 14.63 -11.40
N PRO A 92 2.89 14.93 -11.39
CA PRO A 92 2.13 15.18 -12.62
C PRO A 92 2.72 16.29 -13.50
N HIS A 93 3.48 17.21 -12.89
CA HIS A 93 4.09 18.36 -13.54
C HIS A 93 5.58 18.14 -13.88
N SER A 94 6.08 16.92 -13.73
CA SER A 94 7.46 16.60 -14.07
C SER A 94 7.77 17.01 -15.52
N PRO A 95 8.81 17.82 -15.76
CA PRO A 95 9.15 18.33 -17.09
C PRO A 95 9.62 17.21 -18.03
N ASN A 96 10.12 16.10 -17.49
CA ASN A 96 10.59 14.96 -18.25
C ASN A 96 9.92 13.67 -17.78
N ARG A 97 8.95 13.18 -18.57
CA ARG A 97 8.26 11.91 -18.27
C ARG A 97 9.17 10.67 -18.34
N ARG A 98 10.35 10.75 -18.97
CA ARG A 98 11.32 9.64 -18.99
C ARG A 98 12.20 9.60 -17.74
N ALA A 99 12.25 10.69 -16.99
CA ALA A 99 12.96 10.79 -15.72
C ALA A 99 12.08 11.59 -14.75
N PRO A 100 10.96 11.00 -14.30
CA PRO A 100 9.99 11.70 -13.48
C PRO A 100 10.58 12.09 -12.12
N GLN A 101 10.14 13.24 -11.63
CA GLN A 101 10.29 13.61 -10.22
C GLN A 101 9.28 12.83 -9.38
N PHE A 102 9.58 12.66 -8.10
CA PHE A 102 8.73 11.95 -7.16
C PHE A 102 8.36 12.86 -6.01
N VAL A 103 7.06 12.94 -5.72
CA VAL A 103 6.52 13.74 -4.62
C VAL A 103 5.68 12.87 -3.70
N PRO A 104 5.48 13.26 -2.43
CA PRO A 104 4.56 12.56 -1.56
C PRO A 104 3.14 12.50 -2.11
N THR A 105 2.43 11.42 -1.80
CA THR A 105 0.98 11.40 -1.93
C THR A 105 0.33 12.06 -0.71
N ARG A 106 -0.95 12.44 -0.82
CA ARG A 106 -1.73 12.92 0.32
C ARG A 106 -1.71 11.91 1.47
N ARG A 107 -1.86 10.62 1.18
CA ARG A 107 -1.81 9.54 2.16
C ARG A 107 -0.40 9.32 2.74
N GLY A 108 0.64 9.42 1.91
CA GLY A 108 2.02 9.34 2.37
C GLY A 108 2.37 10.45 3.35
N HIS A 109 1.93 11.68 3.05
CA HIS A 109 2.07 12.81 3.96
C HIS A 109 1.21 12.67 5.22
N ALA A 110 -0.02 12.18 5.10
CA ALA A 110 -0.87 11.87 6.25
C ALA A 110 -0.23 10.89 7.21
N LEU A 111 0.50 9.90 6.68
CA LEU A 111 1.14 8.87 7.48
C LEU A 111 2.47 9.35 8.09
N PHE A 112 3.38 9.86 7.25
CA PHE A 112 4.77 10.10 7.63
C PHE A 112 5.19 11.58 7.72
N GLY A 113 4.29 12.52 7.45
CA GLY A 113 4.53 13.95 7.67
C GLY A 113 4.81 14.25 9.14
N GLU A 114 5.36 15.42 9.44
CA GLU A 114 5.76 15.77 10.82
C GLU A 114 4.59 15.73 11.81
N GLN A 115 3.38 16.08 11.34
CA GLN A 115 2.10 16.00 12.07
C GLN A 115 1.23 14.82 11.59
N GLY A 116 1.85 13.83 10.94
CA GLY A 116 1.19 12.65 10.44
C GLY A 116 0.80 11.65 11.54
N TRP A 117 0.08 10.63 11.13
CA TRP A 117 -0.40 9.53 11.96
C TRP A 117 0.72 8.78 12.69
N ASP A 118 1.80 8.45 11.99
CA ASP A 118 2.92 7.72 12.57
C ASP A 118 4.22 8.15 11.89
N PRO A 119 4.72 9.36 12.19
CA PRO A 119 5.88 9.94 11.50
C PRO A 119 7.13 9.07 11.63
N TYR A 120 7.20 8.22 12.66
CA TYR A 120 8.36 7.41 12.99
C TYR A 120 8.23 5.92 12.64
N MET A 121 7.05 5.46 12.22
CA MET A 121 6.75 4.04 11.92
C MET A 121 6.91 3.16 13.16
N GLU A 122 6.40 3.62 14.30
CA GLU A 122 6.50 2.95 15.61
C GLU A 122 5.24 2.16 15.96
N ASP A 123 4.09 2.50 15.37
CA ASP A 123 2.82 1.84 15.66
C ASP A 123 2.67 0.52 14.85
N PRO A 124 2.39 -0.62 15.50
CA PRO A 124 2.20 -1.90 14.78
C PRO A 124 1.04 -1.89 13.78
N GLY A 125 0.01 -1.07 14.01
CA GLY A 125 -1.10 -0.83 13.09
C GLY A 125 -0.64 -0.21 11.76
N THR A 126 0.44 0.57 11.75
CA THR A 126 1.04 1.11 10.53
C THR A 126 1.49 0.01 9.58
N LEU A 127 1.97 -1.13 10.10
CA LEU A 127 2.36 -2.27 9.27
C LEU A 127 1.15 -2.91 8.57
N TRP A 128 0.02 -3.02 9.28
CA TRP A 128 -1.24 -3.49 8.71
C TRP A 128 -1.79 -2.54 7.65
N LEU A 129 -1.71 -1.24 7.92
CA LEU A 129 -2.10 -0.20 6.95
C LEU A 129 -1.23 -0.28 5.69
N LEU A 130 0.09 -0.36 5.83
CA LEU A 130 1.01 -0.52 4.69
C LEU A 130 0.71 -1.80 3.90
N HIS A 131 0.45 -2.91 4.58
CA HIS A 131 0.05 -4.16 3.92
C HIS A 131 -1.23 -3.98 3.09
N TRP A 132 -2.25 -3.32 3.63
CA TRP A 132 -3.45 -2.98 2.88
C TRP A 132 -3.13 -2.15 1.64
N LEU A 133 -2.31 -1.09 1.78
CA LEU A 133 -1.96 -0.20 0.67
C LEU A 133 -1.18 -0.90 -0.45
N LEU A 134 -0.34 -1.87 -0.13
CA LEU A 134 0.37 -2.69 -1.13
C LEU A 134 -0.59 -3.50 -2.00
N LEU A 135 -1.72 -3.93 -1.45
CA LEU A 135 -2.73 -4.75 -2.13
C LEU A 135 -3.89 -3.94 -2.73
N ALA A 136 -4.21 -2.76 -2.18
CA ALA A 136 -5.33 -1.94 -2.62
C ALA A 136 -5.21 -1.58 -4.12
N PRO A 137 -6.26 -1.74 -4.94
CA PRO A 137 -6.24 -1.38 -6.36
C PRO A 137 -6.04 0.13 -6.60
N PRO A 138 -5.21 0.55 -7.58
CA PRO A 138 -4.32 -0.28 -8.38
C PRO A 138 -3.09 -0.72 -7.57
N SER A 139 -2.82 -2.02 -7.54
CA SER A 139 -1.61 -2.59 -6.91
C SER A 139 -0.44 -2.59 -7.89
N ARG A 140 0.78 -2.29 -7.42
CA ARG A 140 2.02 -2.44 -8.22
C ARG A 140 2.68 -3.81 -8.06
N LEU A 141 1.99 -4.73 -7.39
CA LEU A 141 2.50 -6.03 -6.97
C LEU A 141 1.56 -7.16 -7.46
N PRO A 142 1.52 -7.46 -8.77
CA PRO A 142 0.62 -8.47 -9.31
C PRO A 142 0.80 -9.85 -8.69
N VAL A 143 2.05 -10.26 -8.37
CA VAL A 143 2.30 -11.54 -7.67
C VAL A 143 1.73 -11.54 -6.24
N TRP A 144 1.77 -10.40 -5.53
CA TRP A 144 1.16 -10.28 -4.21
C TRP A 144 -0.36 -10.33 -4.32
N TRP A 145 -0.93 -9.61 -5.30
CA TRP A 145 -2.35 -9.63 -5.56
C TRP A 145 -2.83 -11.07 -5.78
N LEU A 146 -2.20 -11.81 -6.70
CA LEU A 146 -2.57 -13.19 -7.02
C LEU A 146 -2.44 -14.11 -5.80
N ALA A 147 -1.35 -14.00 -5.04
CA ALA A 147 -1.14 -14.83 -3.86
C ALA A 147 -2.18 -14.54 -2.75
N PHE A 148 -2.53 -13.28 -2.51
CA PHE A 148 -3.44 -12.92 -1.43
C PHE A 148 -4.93 -13.07 -1.81
N ASN A 149 -5.29 -12.76 -3.05
CA ASN A 149 -6.68 -12.68 -3.47
C ASN A 149 -7.18 -13.92 -4.23
N GLU A 150 -6.31 -14.61 -4.97
CA GLU A 150 -6.73 -15.62 -5.96
C GLU A 150 -6.18 -17.02 -5.69
N LEU A 151 -5.10 -17.16 -4.93
CA LEU A 151 -4.56 -18.47 -4.54
C LEU A 151 -5.53 -19.20 -3.59
N SER A 152 -5.96 -20.39 -4.01
CA SER A 152 -6.87 -21.27 -3.25
C SER A 152 -6.15 -22.38 -2.47
N ALA A 153 -4.85 -22.59 -2.72
CA ALA A 153 -4.07 -23.63 -2.06
C ALA A 153 -3.96 -23.38 -0.54
N VAL A 154 -4.27 -24.42 0.25
CA VAL A 154 -4.13 -24.38 1.72
C VAL A 154 -2.66 -24.41 2.13
N GLU A 155 -1.88 -25.27 1.47
CA GLU A 155 -0.44 -25.36 1.61
C GLU A 155 0.19 -25.35 0.20
N PHE A 156 1.37 -24.76 0.07
CA PHE A 156 2.05 -24.64 -1.22
C PHE A 156 3.57 -24.60 -1.08
N SER A 157 4.27 -25.14 -2.07
CA SER A 157 5.70 -24.89 -2.29
C SER A 157 5.94 -23.65 -3.16
N ASP A 158 7.19 -23.19 -3.24
CA ASP A 158 7.61 -22.14 -4.18
C ASP A 158 7.25 -22.48 -5.63
N THR A 159 7.37 -23.77 -6.00
CA THR A 159 7.05 -24.28 -7.34
C THR A 159 5.55 -24.24 -7.60
N ASP A 160 4.73 -24.62 -6.61
CA ASP A 160 3.27 -24.58 -6.73
C ASP A 160 2.78 -23.13 -6.91
N LEU A 161 3.34 -22.21 -6.12
CA LEU A 161 3.03 -20.78 -6.25
C LEU A 161 3.44 -20.24 -7.62
N ALA A 162 4.62 -20.61 -8.11
CA ALA A 162 5.09 -20.20 -9.43
C ALA A 162 4.18 -20.71 -10.55
N ALA A 163 3.74 -21.97 -10.49
CA ALA A 163 2.82 -22.55 -11.47
C ALA A 163 1.45 -21.85 -11.43
N ALA A 164 0.89 -21.64 -10.24
CA ALA A 164 -0.40 -20.97 -10.07
C ALA A 164 -0.36 -19.51 -10.59
N VAL A 165 0.69 -18.77 -10.27
CA VAL A 165 0.88 -17.39 -10.75
C VAL A 165 1.07 -17.36 -12.26
N ALA A 166 1.88 -18.25 -12.82
CA ALA A 166 2.09 -18.32 -14.27
C ALA A 166 0.77 -18.58 -15.02
N ALA A 167 -0.04 -19.54 -14.57
CA ALA A 167 -1.33 -19.85 -15.17
C ALA A 167 -2.29 -18.65 -15.16
N GLN A 168 -2.35 -17.90 -14.06
CA GLN A 168 -3.19 -16.69 -13.97
C GLN A 168 -2.69 -15.58 -14.88
N LEU A 169 -1.37 -15.38 -14.98
CA LEU A 169 -0.77 -14.36 -15.84
C LEU A 169 -0.97 -14.66 -17.34
N GLU A 170 -0.92 -15.93 -17.74
CA GLU A 170 -1.23 -16.35 -19.11
C GLU A 170 -2.69 -16.07 -19.50
N ALA A 171 -3.61 -16.08 -18.52
CA ALA A 171 -5.02 -15.78 -18.74
C ALA A 171 -5.30 -14.26 -18.87
N VAL A 172 -4.34 -13.37 -18.59
CA VAL A 172 -4.52 -11.92 -18.71
C VAL A 172 -4.27 -11.47 -20.14
N ALA A 173 -5.34 -11.48 -20.95
CA ALA A 173 -5.29 -11.11 -22.37
C ALA A 173 -4.66 -9.73 -22.65
N ASP A 174 -4.82 -8.78 -21.74
CA ASP A 174 -4.36 -7.39 -21.90
C ASP A 174 -2.83 -7.24 -21.69
N TRP A 175 -2.13 -8.28 -21.20
CA TRP A 175 -0.72 -8.21 -20.86
C TRP A 175 0.14 -9.10 -21.76
N THR A 176 1.27 -8.57 -22.23
CA THR A 176 2.36 -9.43 -22.71
C THR A 176 2.85 -10.29 -21.54
N PRO A 177 3.00 -11.61 -21.68
CA PRO A 177 3.50 -12.46 -20.60
C PRO A 177 4.85 -11.95 -20.06
N PRO A 178 5.02 -11.82 -18.74
CA PRO A 178 6.31 -11.44 -18.17
C PRO A 178 7.31 -12.59 -18.31
N HIS A 179 8.60 -12.26 -18.29
CA HIS A 179 9.63 -13.29 -18.29
C HIS A 179 9.59 -14.09 -16.98
N GLU A 180 9.68 -15.42 -17.08
CA GLU A 180 9.58 -16.34 -15.92
C GLU A 180 10.54 -15.97 -14.78
N SER A 181 11.78 -15.59 -15.12
CA SER A 181 12.76 -15.17 -14.12
C SER A 181 12.36 -13.91 -13.34
N SER A 182 11.51 -13.04 -13.92
CA SER A 182 10.98 -11.87 -13.20
C SER A 182 9.91 -12.28 -12.20
N VAL A 183 9.00 -13.17 -12.59
CA VAL A 183 7.98 -13.74 -11.71
C VAL A 183 8.62 -14.50 -10.54
N ARG A 184 9.67 -15.30 -10.80
CA ARG A 184 10.41 -16.00 -9.73
C ARG A 184 11.09 -15.03 -8.75
N LYS A 185 11.60 -13.89 -9.23
CA LYS A 185 12.18 -12.85 -8.36
C LYS A 185 11.12 -12.22 -7.45
N ASP A 186 9.94 -11.97 -7.98
CA ASP A 186 8.79 -11.43 -7.25
C ASP A 186 8.30 -12.42 -6.19
N ILE A 187 8.14 -13.69 -6.55
CA ILE A 187 7.82 -14.78 -5.61
C ILE A 187 8.83 -14.83 -4.47
N GLY A 188 10.12 -14.84 -4.79
CA GLY A 188 11.16 -14.86 -3.76
C GLY A 188 11.12 -13.63 -2.84
N ALA A 189 10.80 -12.44 -3.38
CA ALA A 189 10.62 -11.24 -2.57
C ALA A 189 9.34 -11.27 -1.73
N LEU A 190 8.23 -11.82 -2.23
CA LEU A 190 6.99 -12.04 -1.47
C LEU A 190 7.23 -12.96 -0.29
N LEU A 191 7.88 -14.10 -0.52
CA LEU A 191 8.22 -15.05 0.54
C LEU A 191 9.15 -14.40 1.56
N ARG A 192 10.17 -13.64 1.15
CA ARG A 192 11.01 -12.88 2.09
C ARG A 192 10.26 -11.76 2.82
N THR A 193 9.15 -11.26 2.28
CA THR A 193 8.35 -10.21 2.91
C THR A 193 7.51 -10.76 4.06
N TYR A 194 6.94 -11.96 3.93
CA TYR A 194 5.95 -12.49 4.88
C TYR A 194 6.29 -13.83 5.52
N ALA A 195 7.07 -14.70 4.85
CA ALA A 195 7.39 -16.02 5.40
C ALA A 195 8.36 -15.88 6.59
N PRO A 196 8.33 -16.82 7.54
CA PRO A 196 9.32 -16.88 8.60
C PRO A 196 10.72 -17.01 8.00
N ALA A 197 11.66 -16.25 8.52
CA ALA A 197 13.02 -16.25 7.99
C ALA A 197 13.66 -17.64 8.14
N GLU A 198 14.07 -18.24 7.03
CA GLU A 198 14.75 -19.54 7.04
C GLU A 198 16.14 -19.39 7.66
N ARG A 199 16.43 -20.15 8.72
CA ARG A 199 17.77 -20.23 9.34
C ARG A 199 18.77 -20.83 8.35
N SER A 200 19.23 -20.04 7.38
CA SER A 200 20.28 -20.46 6.46
C SER A 200 21.64 -20.23 7.11
N ARG A 201 22.59 -21.16 6.93
CA ARG A 201 23.98 -21.03 7.42
C ARG A 201 24.79 -19.91 6.72
N ARG A 202 24.21 -19.22 5.73
CA ARG A 202 24.86 -18.19 4.89
C ARG A 202 24.14 -16.83 4.91
N GLY A 203 22.97 -16.73 5.55
CA GLY A 203 22.27 -15.46 5.73
C GLY A 203 22.87 -14.71 6.90
N SER A 204 23.06 -13.40 6.75
CA SER A 204 23.45 -12.57 7.89
C SER A 204 22.31 -12.54 8.90
N ILE A 205 22.62 -12.43 10.19
CA ILE A 205 21.60 -12.20 11.24
C ILE A 205 20.73 -10.97 10.94
N ASP A 206 21.27 -10.00 10.21
CA ASP A 206 20.55 -8.82 9.71
C ASP A 206 19.41 -9.20 8.75
N ASP A 207 19.61 -10.14 7.81
CA ASP A 207 18.58 -10.57 6.85
C ASP A 207 17.36 -11.23 7.52
N HIS A 208 17.53 -11.72 8.75
CA HIS A 208 16.46 -12.32 9.56
C HIS A 208 15.57 -11.27 10.24
N LEU A 209 16.12 -10.12 10.62
CA LEU A 209 15.43 -9.00 11.28
C LEU A 209 14.94 -7.93 10.30
N ASP A 210 15.19 -8.11 9.01
CA ASP A 210 15.17 -7.02 8.02
C ASP A 210 13.75 -6.53 7.66
N CYS A 211 12.75 -7.42 7.59
CA CYS A 211 11.42 -7.08 7.08
C CYS A 211 10.36 -6.84 8.18
N PRO A 212 9.83 -5.62 8.33
CA PRO A 212 8.80 -5.35 9.35
C PRO A 212 7.49 -6.10 9.08
N LEU A 213 7.14 -6.36 7.81
CA LEU A 213 5.87 -7.03 7.45
C LEU A 213 5.80 -8.51 7.84
N ARG A 214 6.90 -9.12 8.31
CA ARG A 214 6.87 -10.47 8.91
C ARG A 214 6.13 -10.50 10.23
N GLU A 215 6.09 -9.37 10.96
CA GLU A 215 5.39 -9.25 12.25
C GLU A 215 3.87 -9.44 12.13
N LEU A 216 3.33 -9.22 10.92
CA LEU A 216 1.92 -9.48 10.62
C LEU A 216 1.56 -10.97 10.69
N ASN A 217 2.57 -11.85 10.63
CA ASN A 217 2.41 -13.31 10.67
C ASN A 217 1.37 -13.82 9.66
N LEU A 218 1.30 -13.21 8.48
CA LEU A 218 0.33 -13.56 7.44
C LEU A 218 0.70 -14.85 6.69
N LEU A 219 1.98 -15.22 6.67
CA LEU A 219 2.48 -16.43 6.02
C LEU A 219 3.34 -17.22 7.00
N GLY A 220 3.06 -18.52 7.13
CA GLY A 220 3.76 -19.43 8.02
C GLY A 220 4.24 -20.69 7.33
N ARG A 221 4.82 -21.60 8.11
CA ARG A 221 5.20 -22.95 7.70
C ARG A 221 4.21 -23.95 8.31
N SER A 222 3.76 -24.92 7.53
CA SER A 222 2.97 -26.03 8.03
C SER A 222 3.82 -26.88 8.98
N PRO A 223 3.35 -27.16 10.21
CA PRO A 223 4.04 -28.08 11.11
C PRO A 223 4.12 -29.52 10.58
N ALA A 224 3.18 -29.93 9.73
CA ALA A 224 3.09 -31.29 9.22
C ALA A 224 3.97 -31.51 7.98
N THR A 225 3.98 -30.56 7.05
CA THR A 225 4.64 -30.72 5.73
C THR A 225 5.84 -29.83 5.53
N GLY A 226 6.01 -28.76 6.34
CA GLY A 226 7.00 -27.72 6.11
C GLY A 226 6.70 -26.78 4.94
N LEU A 227 5.59 -27.00 4.21
CA LEU A 227 5.17 -26.14 3.11
C LEU A 227 4.69 -24.77 3.62
N HIS A 228 4.61 -23.79 2.73
CA HIS A 228 4.05 -22.48 3.06
C HIS A 228 2.54 -22.58 3.24
N ARG A 229 1.99 -21.79 4.16
CA ARG A 229 0.54 -21.62 4.31
C ARG A 229 0.20 -20.22 4.81
N PHE A 230 -0.93 -19.67 4.38
CA PHE A 230 -1.43 -18.41 4.97
C PHE A 230 -1.96 -18.66 6.39
N THR A 231 -1.75 -17.68 7.26
CA THR A 231 -2.30 -17.71 8.63
C THR A 231 -3.71 -17.14 8.60
N LEU A 232 -4.70 -18.02 8.47
CA LEU A 232 -6.12 -17.68 8.63
C LEU A 232 -6.46 -17.52 10.11
N GLY A 233 -7.42 -16.68 10.45
CA GLY A 233 -7.86 -16.54 11.84
C GLY A 233 -7.74 -15.13 12.40
N PRO A 234 -8.14 -14.96 13.68
CA PRO A 234 -7.98 -13.71 14.41
C PRO A 234 -6.56 -13.15 14.32
N LYS A 235 -6.46 -11.82 14.23
CA LYS A 235 -5.19 -11.09 14.16
C LYS A 235 -5.08 -10.15 15.37
N PRO A 236 -4.49 -10.59 16.50
CA PRO A 236 -4.47 -9.80 17.74
C PRO A 236 -3.79 -8.44 17.63
N THR A 237 -2.83 -8.31 16.69
CA THR A 237 -2.11 -7.06 16.44
C THR A 237 -2.76 -6.17 15.39
N LEU A 238 -3.90 -6.58 14.81
CA LEU A 238 -4.64 -5.82 13.80
C LEU A 238 -5.71 -4.95 14.48
N PRO A 239 -5.54 -3.62 14.52
CA PRO A 239 -6.52 -2.75 15.16
C PRO A 239 -7.83 -2.68 14.39
N SER A 240 -8.95 -2.58 15.10
CA SER A 240 -10.30 -2.45 14.51
C SER A 240 -10.41 -1.25 13.57
N ALA A 241 -9.77 -0.13 13.91
CA ALA A 241 -9.75 1.09 13.10
C ALA A 241 -9.07 0.88 11.73
N ILE A 242 -7.99 0.08 11.68
CA ILE A 242 -7.31 -0.26 10.41
C ILE A 242 -8.21 -1.13 9.53
N VAL A 243 -8.99 -2.04 10.12
CA VAL A 243 -9.95 -2.86 9.38
C VAL A 243 -11.11 -2.02 8.86
N ALA A 244 -11.67 -1.14 9.69
CA ALA A 244 -12.73 -0.22 9.29
C ALA A 244 -12.28 0.71 8.15
N TYR A 245 -11.06 1.23 8.25
CA TYR A 245 -10.42 1.98 7.18
C TYR A 245 -10.34 1.18 5.87
N ALA A 246 -9.82 -0.05 5.91
CA ALA A 246 -9.70 -0.90 4.73
C ALA A 246 -11.07 -1.19 4.08
N VAL A 247 -12.12 -1.41 4.88
CA VAL A 247 -13.50 -1.57 4.40
C VAL A 247 -13.99 -0.33 3.67
N LEU A 248 -13.82 0.84 4.26
CA LEU A 248 -14.25 2.11 3.67
C LEU A 248 -13.43 2.48 2.41
N ASP A 249 -12.12 2.23 2.42
CA ASP A 249 -11.24 2.41 1.26
C ASP A 249 -11.62 1.44 0.12
N TYR A 250 -11.96 0.19 0.43
CA TYR A 250 -12.49 -0.77 -0.54
C TYR A 250 -13.85 -0.32 -1.12
N ILE A 251 -14.75 0.19 -0.29
CA ILE A 251 -16.06 0.71 -0.70
C ILE A 251 -15.89 1.90 -1.65
N ASP A 252 -15.00 2.84 -1.33
CA ASP A 252 -14.70 4.00 -2.17
C ASP A 252 -14.17 3.59 -3.55
N ARG A 253 -13.20 2.66 -3.57
CA ARG A 253 -12.57 2.18 -4.80
C ARG A 253 -13.50 1.36 -5.70
N THR A 254 -14.44 0.62 -5.12
CA THR A 254 -15.32 -0.29 -5.87
C THR A 254 -16.71 0.29 -6.19
N GLY A 255 -17.04 1.48 -5.70
CA GLY A 255 -18.30 2.15 -6.01
C GLY A 255 -19.53 1.39 -5.48
N SER A 256 -19.50 0.96 -4.22
CA SER A 256 -20.62 0.23 -3.62
C SER A 256 -21.76 1.16 -3.17
N GLY A 257 -23.01 0.64 -3.10
CA GLY A 257 -24.13 1.35 -2.47
C GLY A 257 -23.87 1.62 -0.98
N ARG A 258 -24.85 2.18 -0.25
CA ARG A 258 -24.70 2.54 1.19
C ARG A 258 -24.48 1.37 2.14
N THR A 259 -24.50 0.14 1.64
CA THR A 259 -24.32 -1.10 2.40
C THR A 259 -23.50 -2.10 1.60
N VAL A 260 -22.65 -2.88 2.26
CA VAL A 260 -21.90 -4.02 1.68
C VAL A 260 -21.99 -5.23 2.59
N THR A 261 -22.23 -6.42 2.05
CA THR A 261 -22.30 -7.66 2.83
C THR A 261 -20.94 -8.04 3.40
N LEU A 262 -20.92 -8.65 4.59
CA LEU A 262 -19.67 -9.16 5.18
C LEU A 262 -19.05 -10.26 4.31
N GLY A 263 -19.86 -11.11 3.68
CA GLY A 263 -19.37 -12.11 2.71
C GLY A 263 -18.61 -11.50 1.54
N ARG A 264 -19.06 -10.35 1.02
CA ARG A 264 -18.32 -9.60 0.00
C ARG A 264 -16.99 -9.07 0.55
N LEU A 265 -17.02 -8.44 1.72
CA LEU A 265 -15.83 -7.91 2.40
C LEU A 265 -14.84 -9.00 2.85
N ALA A 266 -15.30 -10.24 3.02
CA ALA A 266 -14.46 -11.36 3.44
C ALA A 266 -13.82 -12.10 2.26
N HIS A 267 -14.55 -12.22 1.14
CA HIS A 267 -14.24 -13.24 0.12
C HIS A 267 -13.99 -12.71 -1.29
N GLU A 268 -14.45 -11.51 -1.65
CA GLU A 268 -14.18 -10.99 -3.00
C GLU A 268 -12.70 -10.64 -3.18
N PRO A 269 -12.12 -10.83 -4.38
CA PRO A 269 -10.78 -10.32 -4.69
C PRO A 269 -10.66 -8.82 -4.39
N GLY A 270 -9.57 -8.44 -3.72
CA GLY A 270 -9.32 -7.07 -3.27
C GLY A 270 -10.00 -6.68 -1.97
N SER A 271 -10.82 -7.55 -1.38
CA SER A 271 -11.53 -7.25 -0.13
C SER A 271 -10.61 -7.32 1.10
N PRO A 272 -10.95 -6.61 2.19
CA PRO A 272 -10.18 -6.63 3.43
C PRO A 272 -9.97 -8.03 4.03
N GLY A 273 -10.95 -8.93 3.93
CA GLY A 273 -10.82 -10.29 4.41
C GLY A 273 -9.78 -11.11 3.63
N ARG A 274 -9.64 -10.88 2.32
CA ARG A 274 -8.57 -11.49 1.51
C ARG A 274 -7.19 -10.96 1.87
N ALA A 275 -7.08 -9.64 2.07
CA ALA A 275 -5.82 -9.00 2.46
C ALA A 275 -5.36 -9.48 3.84
N PHE A 276 -6.21 -9.36 4.86
CA PHE A 276 -5.87 -9.69 6.25
C PHE A 276 -6.05 -11.16 6.62
N LYS A 277 -6.54 -11.98 5.69
CA LYS A 277 -6.83 -13.41 5.89
C LYS A 277 -7.83 -13.62 7.04
N LEU A 278 -8.95 -12.90 6.96
CA LEU A 278 -10.09 -12.96 7.88
C LEU A 278 -11.31 -13.53 7.17
N ASN A 279 -12.03 -14.44 7.82
CA ASN A 279 -13.38 -14.86 7.38
C ASN A 279 -14.45 -13.87 7.87
N GLU A 280 -15.72 -14.10 7.50
CA GLU A 280 -16.84 -13.23 7.91
C GLU A 280 -16.96 -13.06 9.43
N THR A 281 -16.80 -14.16 10.19
CA THR A 281 -16.90 -14.14 11.66
C THR A 281 -15.81 -13.30 12.29
N GLU A 282 -14.57 -13.49 11.84
CA GLU A 282 -13.41 -12.73 12.31
C GLU A 282 -13.49 -11.26 11.91
N LEU A 283 -13.96 -10.98 10.69
CA LEU A 283 -14.15 -9.62 10.20
C LEU A 283 -15.23 -8.91 11.02
N LEU A 284 -16.36 -9.56 11.29
CA LEU A 284 -17.42 -9.03 12.15
C LEU A 284 -16.90 -8.72 13.56
N ALA A 285 -16.20 -9.68 14.18
CA ALA A 285 -15.65 -9.52 15.53
C ALA A 285 -14.60 -8.40 15.61
N THR A 286 -13.78 -8.24 14.57
CA THR A 286 -12.73 -7.22 14.52
C THR A 286 -13.31 -5.83 14.23
N LEU A 287 -14.36 -5.73 13.41
CA LEU A 287 -15.00 -4.44 13.08
C LEU A 287 -15.84 -3.86 14.22
N GLY A 288 -16.51 -4.70 15.01
CA GLY A 288 -17.44 -4.28 16.06
C GLY A 288 -16.95 -3.10 16.90
N PRO A 289 -15.76 -3.19 17.54
CA PRO A 289 -15.25 -2.11 18.39
C PRO A 289 -15.03 -0.78 17.67
N ALA A 290 -14.69 -0.78 16.38
CA ALA A 290 -14.53 0.45 15.62
C ALA A 290 -15.89 1.04 15.21
N VAL A 291 -16.85 0.19 14.85
CA VAL A 291 -18.19 0.62 14.44
C VAL A 291 -18.96 1.23 15.60
N ASP A 292 -18.83 0.68 16.80
CA ASP A 292 -19.53 1.18 18.00
C ASP A 292 -19.10 2.61 18.41
N ARG A 293 -18.00 3.13 17.85
CA ARG A 293 -17.45 4.45 18.16
C ARG A 293 -17.91 5.56 17.19
N TYR A 294 -18.56 5.21 16.07
CA TYR A 294 -18.89 6.14 15.00
C TYR A 294 -20.34 5.96 14.53
N ASP A 295 -21.15 7.01 14.64
CA ASP A 295 -22.56 7.00 14.25
C ASP A 295 -22.75 6.87 12.72
N GLU A 296 -21.71 7.20 11.94
CA GLU A 296 -21.74 7.17 10.48
C GLU A 296 -21.62 5.75 9.90
N VAL A 297 -21.29 4.75 10.71
CA VAL A 297 -21.16 3.36 10.30
C VAL A 297 -21.97 2.43 11.20
N ALA A 298 -22.44 1.31 10.66
CA ALA A 298 -23.17 0.33 11.44
C ALA A 298 -22.97 -1.08 10.89
N LEU A 299 -23.07 -2.08 11.78
CA LEU A 299 -23.19 -3.49 11.41
C LEU A 299 -24.64 -3.92 11.64
N ALA A 300 -25.28 -4.46 10.60
CA ALA A 300 -26.67 -4.88 10.68
C ALA A 300 -26.92 -6.19 9.94
N ALA A 301 -27.92 -6.96 10.37
CA ALA A 301 -28.32 -8.22 9.73
C ALA A 301 -29.83 -8.25 9.41
N PRO A 302 -30.36 -7.33 8.57
CA PRO A 302 -31.80 -7.16 8.35
C PRO A 302 -32.50 -8.39 7.75
N ALA A 303 -31.76 -9.29 7.10
CA ALA A 303 -32.27 -10.53 6.52
C ALA A 303 -31.39 -11.74 6.88
N GLY A 304 -30.74 -11.70 8.05
CA GLY A 304 -29.86 -12.79 8.54
C GLY A 304 -28.45 -12.79 7.98
N ALA A 305 -28.17 -12.04 6.90
CA ALA A 305 -26.81 -11.78 6.42
C ALA A 305 -26.28 -10.47 7.00
N TRP A 306 -25.09 -10.51 7.62
CA TRP A 306 -24.42 -9.32 8.13
C TRP A 306 -24.00 -8.38 6.99
N GLN A 307 -24.17 -7.09 7.24
CA GLN A 307 -23.83 -6.00 6.32
C GLN A 307 -23.13 -4.88 7.11
N PHE A 308 -22.14 -4.28 6.46
CA PHE A 308 -21.55 -3.00 6.86
C PHE A 308 -22.32 -1.88 6.15
N ALA A 309 -22.90 -0.97 6.92
CA ALA A 309 -23.62 0.21 6.44
C ALA A 309 -22.83 1.48 6.74
N TYR A 310 -22.95 2.48 5.88
CA TYR A 310 -22.36 3.80 6.07
C TYR A 310 -23.25 4.92 5.54
N SER A 311 -23.23 6.09 6.19
CA SER A 311 -24.15 7.19 5.90
C SER A 311 -23.51 8.37 5.15
N GLU A 312 -22.21 8.62 5.33
CA GLU A 312 -21.49 9.75 4.71
C GLU A 312 -20.51 9.33 3.59
N ASP A 313 -19.57 10.21 3.23
CA ASP A 313 -18.48 9.92 2.31
C ASP A 313 -17.49 8.93 2.97
N PRO A 314 -17.25 7.75 2.37
CA PRO A 314 -16.43 6.72 3.00
C PRO A 314 -14.98 7.17 3.21
N GLY A 315 -14.44 7.99 2.31
CA GLY A 315 -13.09 8.53 2.42
C GLY A 315 -12.92 9.45 3.64
N ARG A 316 -13.93 10.29 3.92
CA ARG A 316 -13.97 11.14 5.12
C ARG A 316 -14.08 10.34 6.41
N ILE A 317 -15.00 9.38 6.49
CA ILE A 317 -15.18 8.52 7.67
C ILE A 317 -13.88 7.76 7.97
N ALA A 318 -13.27 7.16 6.94
CA ALA A 318 -12.05 6.40 7.07
C ALA A 318 -10.88 7.24 7.59
N THR A 319 -10.77 8.49 7.14
CA THR A 319 -9.74 9.42 7.61
C THR A 319 -9.94 9.76 9.08
N ALA A 320 -11.19 10.08 9.48
CA ALA A 320 -11.51 10.39 10.87
C ALA A 320 -11.20 9.21 11.82
N MET A 321 -11.48 7.98 11.38
CA MET A 321 -11.15 6.76 12.14
C MET A 321 -9.65 6.57 12.35
N LEU A 322 -8.82 6.91 11.35
CA LEU A 322 -7.37 6.84 11.51
C LEU A 322 -6.85 8.01 12.35
N ASP A 323 -7.35 9.23 12.16
CA ASP A 323 -6.98 10.38 13.00
C ASP A 323 -7.19 10.08 14.49
N ASP A 324 -8.33 9.49 14.84
CA ASP A 324 -8.65 9.06 16.20
C ASP A 324 -7.79 7.90 16.70
N TYR A 325 -7.51 6.89 15.86
CA TYR A 325 -6.65 5.77 16.21
C TYR A 325 -5.22 6.22 16.54
N TYR A 326 -4.64 7.06 15.69
CA TYR A 326 -3.27 7.57 15.84
C TYR A 326 -3.18 8.77 16.78
N GLY A 327 -4.30 9.35 17.20
CA GLY A 327 -4.34 10.50 18.11
C GLY A 327 -3.84 11.80 17.49
N SER A 328 -3.96 11.96 16.17
CA SER A 328 -3.47 13.11 15.41
C SER A 328 -4.51 13.61 14.42
N SER A 329 -4.59 14.92 14.15
CA SER A 329 -5.46 15.45 13.09
C SER A 329 -4.65 15.73 11.83
N SER A 330 -4.60 14.77 10.89
CA SER A 330 -3.92 14.98 9.62
C SER A 330 -4.74 15.95 8.75
N SER A 331 -4.35 17.21 8.70
CA SER A 331 -5.13 18.24 7.99
C SER A 331 -5.18 17.96 6.48
N GLY A 332 -6.38 17.80 5.92
CA GLY A 332 -6.62 17.85 4.46
C GLY A 332 -6.52 16.51 3.71
N VAL A 333 -6.60 15.38 4.40
CA VAL A 333 -6.43 14.05 3.79
C VAL A 333 -7.79 13.38 3.59
N CYS A 334 -7.95 12.64 2.50
CA CYS A 334 -9.07 11.73 2.30
C CYS A 334 -8.52 10.34 1.98
N ALA A 335 -9.00 9.32 2.69
CA ALA A 335 -8.84 7.93 2.27
C ALA A 335 -9.50 7.70 0.90
N GLY A 336 -9.36 6.50 0.34
CA GLY A 336 -9.83 6.20 -1.01
C GLY A 336 -8.88 6.70 -2.10
N CYS A 337 -9.35 6.70 -3.34
CA CYS A 337 -8.51 7.00 -4.52
C CYS A 337 -7.85 8.39 -4.49
N VAL A 338 -8.48 9.37 -3.83
CA VAL A 338 -7.94 10.73 -3.66
C VAL A 338 -6.68 10.74 -2.80
N GLY A 339 -6.57 9.83 -1.83
CA GLY A 339 -5.40 9.73 -0.97
C GLY A 339 -4.13 9.33 -1.72
N ASP A 340 -4.27 8.68 -2.87
CA ASP A 340 -3.15 8.21 -3.69
C ASP A 340 -2.61 9.31 -4.63
N ALA A 341 -3.30 10.45 -4.72
CA ALA A 341 -2.87 11.60 -5.51
C ALA A 341 -1.70 12.33 -4.85
N ALA A 342 -0.92 13.05 -5.67
CA ALA A 342 0.12 13.94 -5.19
C ALA A 342 -0.45 14.98 -4.20
N VAL A 343 0.37 15.40 -3.23
CA VAL A 343 0.09 16.59 -2.42
C VAL A 343 -0.08 17.82 -3.32
N ASP A 344 -0.81 18.84 -2.84
CA ASP A 344 -0.98 20.08 -3.59
C ASP A 344 0.29 20.95 -3.55
N ASP A 345 0.32 21.92 -4.47
CA ASP A 345 1.47 22.82 -4.67
C ASP A 345 1.78 23.64 -3.42
N ASP A 346 0.75 24.06 -2.66
CA ASP A 346 0.91 24.80 -1.40
C ASP A 346 1.68 23.95 -0.37
N LEU A 347 1.30 22.67 -0.19
CA LEU A 347 2.01 21.78 0.71
C LEU A 347 3.43 21.43 0.22
N LEU A 348 3.64 21.36 -1.10
CA LEU A 348 5.00 21.22 -1.65
C LEU A 348 5.87 22.43 -1.34
N GLU A 349 5.31 23.65 -1.40
CA GLU A 349 6.01 24.88 -1.00
C GLU A 349 6.38 24.88 0.48
N ASP A 350 5.45 24.48 1.36
CA ASP A 350 5.69 24.37 2.81
C ASP A 350 6.77 23.33 3.15
N LEU A 351 6.86 22.25 2.36
CA LEU A 351 7.91 21.23 2.50
C LEU A 351 9.28 21.68 1.95
N GLY A 352 9.40 22.90 1.42
CA GLY A 352 10.63 23.38 0.77
C GLY A 352 10.87 22.80 -0.63
N ALA A 353 9.94 22.00 -1.13
CA ALA A 353 9.90 21.46 -2.50
C ALA A 353 9.11 22.37 -3.46
N GLY A 354 8.92 23.63 -3.10
CA GLY A 354 8.15 24.62 -3.82
C GLY A 354 8.62 24.85 -5.25
N ARG A 355 7.64 24.97 -6.17
CA ARG A 355 7.89 25.14 -7.62
C ARG A 355 8.56 26.47 -7.95
N ASN A 356 8.41 27.48 -7.08
CA ASN A 356 9.04 28.79 -7.21
C ASN A 356 10.42 28.83 -6.57
N SER A 357 11.36 28.08 -7.14
CA SER A 357 12.78 28.26 -6.84
C SER A 357 13.54 28.57 -8.12
N ARG A 358 13.65 29.86 -8.42
CA ARG A 358 14.83 30.43 -9.10
C ARG A 358 16.14 30.05 -8.37
N ASP A 359 16.05 29.44 -7.18
CA ASP A 359 17.16 29.01 -6.34
C ASP A 359 17.61 27.56 -6.54
N SER A 360 16.82 26.65 -7.15
CA SER A 360 17.31 25.28 -7.42
C SER A 360 18.39 25.24 -8.51
N LEU A 361 18.45 26.27 -9.37
CA LEU A 361 19.49 26.45 -10.39
C LEU A 361 20.70 27.25 -9.86
N ARG A 362 20.57 28.02 -8.78
CA ARG A 362 21.69 28.82 -8.22
C ARG A 362 22.64 28.03 -7.34
N SER A 363 22.21 26.89 -6.79
CA SER A 363 23.07 25.98 -6.04
C SER A 363 24.11 25.27 -6.94
N LEU A 364 23.87 25.19 -8.25
CA LEU A 364 24.79 24.57 -9.22
C LEU A 364 25.83 25.56 -9.79
N ASP A 365 25.51 26.85 -9.90
CA ASP A 365 26.45 27.85 -10.44
C ASP A 365 27.39 28.44 -9.37
N GLY A 366 27.06 28.35 -8.08
CA GLY A 366 27.87 28.90 -6.98
C GLY A 366 29.15 28.12 -6.64
N LEU A 367 29.28 26.87 -7.09
CA LEU A 367 30.45 26.02 -6.85
C LEU A 367 31.40 25.90 -8.06
N ALA A 368 31.04 26.50 -9.20
CA ALA A 368 31.87 26.50 -10.41
C ALA A 368 32.67 27.81 -10.61
N GLY A 369 32.53 28.79 -9.72
CA GLY A 369 33.18 30.12 -9.81
C GLY A 369 34.29 30.40 -8.79
N ALA A 370 34.64 29.43 -7.94
CA ALA A 370 35.70 29.59 -6.94
C ALA A 370 36.62 28.35 -6.93
N ALA A 371 37.40 28.20 -8.00
CA ALA A 371 38.58 27.35 -8.07
C ALA A 371 39.64 28.03 -8.95
#